data_AF-A0A950P4R5-F1
#
_entry.id   AF-A0A950P4R5-F1
#
_cell.length_a   1.000
_cell.length_b   1.000
_cell.length_c   1.000
_cell.angle_alpha   90.00
_cell.angle_beta   90.00
_cell.angle_gamma   90.00
#
_symmetry.space_group_name_H-M   'P 1'
#
loop_
_entity.id
_entity.type
_entity.pdbx_description
1 polymer ?
#
loop_
_entity_poly.entity_id
_entity_poly.type
_entity_poly.pdbx_seq_one_letter_code
_entity_poly.pdbx_strand_id
1 'polypeptide(L)' 'MPRRVAVDDLIDAQEVADILQLAHRNTVSQYQRRYDDMPKPAVDLGEGRVKLWLRPEMERWAEDLQATGRTRPARRAAR' A
#
# COMPACT_ATOMS: atom_id res chain seq x y z
N MET A 1 -21.57 5.59 5.52
CA MET A 1 -22.12 4.23 5.61
C MET A 1 -21.00 3.27 5.98
N PRO A 2 -21.22 2.27 6.84
CA PRO A 2 -20.19 1.29 7.17
C PRO A 2 -19.85 0.45 5.94
N ARG A 3 -18.56 0.25 5.68
CA ARG A 3 -18.05 -0.60 4.61
C ARG A 3 -17.91 -2.03 5.13
N ARG A 4 -18.49 -3.01 4.43
CA ARG A 4 -18.21 -4.43 4.68
C ARG A 4 -16.92 -4.80 3.98
N VAL A 5 -16.04 -5.50 4.69
CA VAL A 5 -14.75 -5.97 4.18
C VAL A 5 -14.59 -7.45 4.51
N ALA A 6 -13.99 -8.21 3.60
CA ALA A 6 -13.53 -9.55 3.93
C ALA A 6 -12.23 -9.42 4.74
N VAL A 7 -12.14 -10.15 5.85
CA VAL A 7 -10.95 -10.09 6.72
C VAL A 7 -9.73 -10.66 5.99
N ASP A 8 -9.93 -11.64 5.11
CA ASP A 8 -8.87 -12.27 4.31
C ASP A 8 -8.20 -11.32 3.30
N ASP A 9 -8.87 -10.20 2.98
CA ASP A 9 -8.32 -9.18 2.09
C ASP A 9 -7.49 -8.11 2.85
N LEU A 10 -7.52 -8.13 4.19
CA LEU A 10 -6.82 -7.14 5.00
C LEU A 10 -5.33 -7.45 5.06
N ILE A 11 -4.52 -6.48 4.65
CA ILE A 11 -3.06 -6.56 4.64
C ILE A 11 -2.44 -5.44 5.46
N ASP A 12 -1.30 -5.72 6.07
CA ASP A 12 -0.56 -4.74 6.88
C ASP A 12 0.40 -3.88 6.04
N ALA A 13 1.13 -2.96 6.70
CA ALA A 13 2.09 -2.09 6.04
C ALA A 13 3.30 -2.84 5.45
N GLN A 14 3.63 -4.04 5.93
CA GLN A 14 4.70 -4.84 5.38
C GLN A 14 4.26 -5.45 4.04
N GLU A 15 3.09 -6.07 3.99
CA GLU A 15 2.55 -6.63 2.75
C GLU A 15 2.29 -5.56 1.69
N VAL A 16 1.85 -4.36 2.11
CA VAL A 16 1.76 -3.21 1.20
C VAL A 16 3.13 -2.83 0.64
N ALA A 17 4.19 -2.84 1.46
CA ALA A 17 5.53 -2.56 0.98
C ALA A 17 5.99 -3.62 -0.03
N ASP A 18 5.64 -4.89 0.18
CA ASP A 18 5.98 -5.98 -0.74
C ASP A 18 5.28 -5.81 -2.10
N ILE A 19 3.98 -5.47 -2.12
CA ILE A 19 3.22 -5.16 -3.35
C ILE A 19 3.87 -4.00 -4.12
N LEU A 20 4.28 -2.95 -3.41
CA LEU A 20 4.89 -1.75 -3.99
C LEU A 20 6.39 -1.89 -4.24
N GLN A 21 6.99 -3.05 -3.93
CA GLN A 21 8.43 -3.31 -4.02
C GLN A 21 9.28 -2.27 -3.25
N LEU A 22 8.79 -1.84 -2.09
CA LEU A 22 9.49 -0.92 -1.19
C LEU A 22 10.38 -1.71 -0.22
N ALA A 23 11.57 -1.17 0.06
CA ALA A 23 12.51 -1.83 0.97
C ALA A 23 12.04 -1.89 2.45
N HIS A 24 11.18 -0.96 2.86
CA HIS A 24 10.77 -0.82 4.26
C HIS A 24 9.29 -0.46 4.38
N ARG A 25 8.57 -1.15 5.29
CA ARG A 25 7.18 -0.85 5.66
C ARG A 25 6.94 0.60 6.06
N ASN A 26 7.93 1.26 6.68
CA ASN A 26 7.79 2.65 7.13
C ASN A 26 7.62 3.63 5.95
N THR A 27 8.10 3.25 4.76
CA THR A 27 7.97 4.05 3.54
C THR A 27 6.51 4.13 3.05
N VAL A 28 5.65 3.19 3.45
CA VAL A 28 4.21 3.23 3.10
C VAL A 28 3.55 4.49 3.63
N SER A 29 3.89 4.93 4.85
CA SER A 29 3.37 6.18 5.42
C SER A 29 3.79 7.43 4.65
N GLN A 30 4.98 7.40 4.02
CA GLN A 30 5.47 8.47 3.18
C GLN A 30 4.75 8.47 1.82
N TYR A 31 4.43 7.29 1.28
CA TYR A 31 3.63 7.16 0.06
C TYR A 31 2.22 7.72 0.27
N GLN A 32 1.59 7.45 1.42
CA GLN A 32 0.28 8.03 1.76
C GLN A 32 0.28 9.55 1.79
N ARG A 33 1.38 10.18 2.23
CA ARG A 33 1.53 11.64 2.24
C ARG A 33 1.84 12.23 0.86
N ARG A 34 2.45 11.43 -0.01
CA ARG A 34 2.91 11.86 -1.34
C ARG A 34 1.85 11.70 -2.41
N TYR A 35 1.00 10.69 -2.27
CA TYR A 35 0.02 10.28 -3.27
C TYR A 35 -1.38 10.35 -2.66
N ASP A 36 -2.11 11.41 -2.98
CA ASP A 36 -3.49 11.61 -2.49
C ASP A 36 -4.48 10.58 -3.06
N ASP A 37 -4.12 9.95 -4.18
CA ASP A 37 -4.87 8.88 -4.84
C ASP A 37 -4.56 7.48 -4.28
N MET A 38 -3.59 7.36 -3.36
CA MET A 38 -3.29 6.09 -2.70
C MET A 38 -4.50 5.60 -1.88
N PRO A 39 -4.83 4.29 -1.93
CA PRO A 39 -5.91 3.74 -1.13
C PRO A 39 -5.76 4.04 0.37
N LYS A 40 -6.86 4.50 0.96
CA LYS A 40 -6.93 4.76 2.41
C LYS A 40 -7.02 3.43 3.16
N PRO A 41 -6.46 3.33 4.37
CA PRO A 41 -6.58 2.13 5.18
C PRO A 41 -8.06 1.86 5.50
N ALA A 42 -8.48 0.62 5.31
CA ALA A 42 -9.81 0.16 5.70
C ALA A 42 -9.97 0.11 7.23
N VAL A 43 -8.86 -0.11 7.94
CA VAL A 43 -8.77 -0.03 9.40
C VAL A 43 -7.61 0.90 9.77
N ASP A 44 -7.91 1.97 10.49
CA ASP A 44 -6.90 2.86 11.08
C ASP A 44 -7.16 2.97 12.58
N LEU A 45 -6.26 2.40 13.39
CA LEU A 45 -6.35 2.44 14.85
C LEU A 45 -5.74 3.72 15.46
N GLY A 46 -5.27 4.65 14.62
CA GLY A 46 -4.66 5.91 15.03
C GLY A 46 -3.14 5.86 15.11
N GLU A 47 -2.56 6.92 15.67
CA GLU A 47 -1.12 7.13 15.68
C GLU A 47 -0.35 6.03 16.43
N GLY A 48 0.75 5.58 15.85
CA GLY A 48 1.60 4.50 16.39
C GLY A 48 0.98 3.11 16.36
N ARG A 49 -0.25 2.95 15.84
CA ARG A 49 -0.97 1.68 15.79
C ARG A 49 -1.06 1.12 14.37
N VAL A 50 -1.49 -0.14 14.30
CA VAL A 50 -1.64 -0.88 13.04
C VAL A 50 -2.67 -0.20 12.14
N LYS A 51 -2.32 -0.11 10.86
CA LYS A 51 -3.22 0.25 9.76
C LYS A 51 -3.32 -0.96 8.85
N LEU A 52 -4.53 -1.24 8.36
CA LEU A 52 -4.78 -2.32 7.42
C LEU A 52 -5.42 -1.77 6.14
N TRP A 53 -4.95 -2.28 5.01
CA TRP A 53 -5.45 -1.95 3.68
C TRP A 53 -6.15 -3.15 3.08
N LEU A 54 -6.92 -2.91 2.03
CA LEU A 54 -7.43 -4.00 1.22
C LEU A 54 -6.43 -4.30 0.11
N ARG A 55 -5.96 -5.55 0.08
CA ARG A 55 -5.10 -6.08 -0.98
C ARG A 55 -5.57 -5.68 -2.39
N PRO A 56 -6.84 -5.91 -2.79
CA PRO A 56 -7.26 -5.63 -4.17
C PRO A 56 -7.26 -4.14 -4.54
N GLU A 57 -7.34 -3.22 -3.56
CA GLU A 57 -7.22 -1.79 -3.83
C GLU A 57 -5.75 -1.38 -4.03
N MET A 58 -4.87 -1.94 -3.20
CA MET A 58 -3.43 -1.68 -3.29
C MET A 58 -2.80 -2.26 -4.54
N GLU A 59 -3.20 -3.47 -4.96
CA GLU A 59 -2.73 -4.09 -6.19
C GLU A 59 -3.13 -3.26 -7.41
N ARG A 60 -4.40 -2.87 -7.51
CA ARG A 60 -4.90 -2.04 -8.61
C ARG A 60 -4.20 -0.69 -8.68
N TRP A 61 -4.01 -0.04 -7.54
CA TRP A 61 -3.26 1.22 -7.50
C TRP A 61 -1.79 1.05 -7.87
N ALA A 62 -1.16 -0.08 -7.50
CA ALA A 62 0.21 -0.39 -7.91
C ALA A 62 0.34 -0.56 -9.43
N GLU A 63 -0.64 -1.20 -10.07
CA GLU A 63 -0.73 -1.31 -11.53
C GLU A 63 -0.85 0.08 -12.18
N ASP A 64 -1.72 0.94 -11.66
CA ASP A 64 -1.91 2.31 -12.16
C ASP A 64 -0.62 3.16 -12.00
N LEU A 65 0.07 3.03 -10.86
CA LEU A 65 1.35 3.70 -10.62
C LEU A 65 2.42 3.29 -11.64
N GLN A 66 2.50 2.01 -11.96
CA GLN A 66 3.44 1.47 -12.94
C GLN A 66 3.10 1.97 -14.34
N ALA A 67 1.82 1.95 -14.73
CA ALA A 67 1.35 2.47 -16.01
C ALA A 67 1.66 3.97 -16.17
N THR A 68 1.55 4.74 -15.09
CA THR A 68 1.82 6.19 -15.10
C THR A 68 3.32 6.53 -15.00
N GLY A 69 4.19 5.53 -14.76
CA GLY A 69 5.64 5.72 -14.60
C GLY A 69 6.05 6.50 -13.33
N ARG A 70 5.15 6.62 -12.35
CA ARG A 70 5.38 7.39 -11.11
C ARG A 70 6.34 6.70 -10.16
N THR A 71 6.45 5.38 -10.25
CA THR A 71 7.41 4.56 -9.52
C THR A 71 8.56 4.16 -10.45
N ARG A 72 9.79 4.51 -10.08
CA ARG A 72 10.97 3.94 -10.74
C ARG A 72 11.03 2.47 -10.32
N PRO A 73 11.06 1.50 -11.24
CA PRO A 73 11.17 0.10 -10.86
C PRO A 73 12.42 -0.05 -9.98
N ALA A 74 12.24 -0.68 -8.81
CA ALA A 74 13.36 -1.06 -7.97
C ALA A 74 14.29 -1.86 -8.88
N ARG A 75 15.52 -1.37 -9.08
CA ARG A 75 16.52 -2.05 -9.89
C ARG A 75 16.55 -3.49 -9.39
N ARG A 76 16.12 -4.45 -10.23
CA ARG A 76 16.23 -5.89 -9.95
C ARG A 76 17.63 -6.11 -9.39
N ALA A 77 17.73 -6.39 -8.09
CA ALA A 77 18.99 -6.81 -7.50
C ALA A 77 19.37 -8.08 -8.27
N ALA A 78 20.45 -7.98 -9.04
CA ALA A 78 21.01 -9.11 -9.74
C ALA A 78 21.45 -10.14 -8.68
N ARG A 79 21.03 -11.38 -8.94
CA ARG A 79 21.43 -12.68 -8.36
C ARG A 79 22.52 -12.68 -7.29
#